data_AF-A0A212KU14-F1
#
_entry.id   AF-A0A212KU14-F1
#
_cell.length_a   1.000
_cell.length_b   1.000
_cell.length_c   1.000
_cell.angle_alpha   90.00
_cell.angle_beta   90.00
_cell.angle_gamma   90.00
#
_symmetry.space_group_name_H-M   'P 1'
#
loop_
_entity.id
_entity.type
_entity.pdbx_description
1 polymer ?
#
loop_
_entity_poly.entity_id
_entity_poly.type
_entity_poly.pdbx_seq_one_letter_code
_entity_poly.pdbx_strand_id
1 'polypeptide(L)'
;MPTPLRPSLYSATVDHRPPLTRLFEAWVLRSWWVILFCLACYAAYERTSLVFNKENNRLTTHLELLQHRRDTLTKSQLDLREQVNSQADPAWIEQTLIKVLGLAPEECDKIFFTDAQDTPQKNDQHR
;
A
#
# COMPACT_ATOMS: atom_id res chain seq x y z
N MET A 1 -61.33 -57.28 62.73
CA MET A 1 -60.18 -57.44 61.79
C MET A 1 -59.99 -56.11 61.07
N PRO A 2 -58.83 -55.44 61.21
CA PRO A 2 -58.56 -54.20 60.49
C PRO A 2 -57.85 -54.50 59.16
N THR A 3 -58.34 -53.95 58.06
CA THR A 3 -57.61 -53.84 56.79
C THR A 3 -56.98 -52.45 56.71
N PRO A 4 -55.64 -52.32 56.57
CA PRO A 4 -55.04 -51.04 56.23
C PRO A 4 -55.11 -50.84 54.72
N LEU A 5 -55.86 -49.81 54.30
CA LEU A 5 -55.80 -49.31 52.92
C LEU A 5 -54.47 -48.58 52.72
N ARG A 6 -53.72 -49.10 51.75
CA ARG A 6 -52.40 -48.69 51.29
C ARG A 6 -52.45 -47.25 50.72
N PRO A 7 -51.67 -46.28 51.22
CA PRO A 7 -51.55 -44.98 50.55
C PRO A 7 -50.77 -45.16 49.24
N SER A 8 -51.35 -44.66 48.16
CA SER A 8 -50.73 -44.63 46.83
C SER A 8 -49.43 -43.84 46.86
N LEU A 9 -48.40 -44.42 46.24
CA LEU A 9 -47.12 -43.80 45.98
C LEU A 9 -47.32 -42.56 45.10
N TYR A 10 -47.37 -41.38 45.72
CA TYR A 10 -47.06 -40.14 45.04
C TYR A 10 -45.58 -40.19 44.67
N SER A 11 -45.29 -40.44 43.39
CA SER A 11 -43.98 -40.19 42.82
C SER A 11 -43.72 -38.68 42.86
N ALA A 12 -43.13 -38.22 43.96
CA ALA A 12 -42.44 -36.94 43.97
C ALA A 12 -41.28 -37.06 42.99
N THR A 13 -41.46 -36.56 41.77
CA THR A 13 -40.34 -36.32 40.85
C THR A 13 -39.45 -35.27 41.50
N VAL A 14 -38.38 -35.74 42.15
CA VAL A 14 -37.34 -34.90 42.73
C VAL A 14 -36.65 -34.20 41.56
N ASP A 15 -36.96 -32.91 41.40
CA ASP A 15 -36.39 -32.06 40.36
C ASP A 15 -34.88 -31.88 40.63
N HIS A 16 -34.06 -32.63 39.90
CA HIS A 16 -32.60 -32.71 40.06
C HIS A 16 -31.85 -31.54 39.38
N ARG A 17 -32.42 -30.34 39.39
CA ARG A 17 -31.70 -29.15 38.91
C ARG A 17 -30.79 -28.59 40.01
N PRO A 18 -29.50 -28.32 39.71
CA PRO A 18 -28.58 -27.78 40.69
C PRO A 18 -29.09 -26.42 41.19
N PRO A 19 -28.94 -26.10 42.48
CA PRO A 19 -29.51 -24.88 43.09
C PRO A 19 -29.00 -23.59 42.43
N LEU A 20 -27.80 -23.64 41.83
CA LEU A 20 -27.18 -22.51 41.15
C LEU A 20 -27.95 -22.03 39.91
N THR A 21 -28.60 -22.92 39.15
CA THR A 21 -29.31 -22.49 37.93
C THR A 21 -30.55 -21.69 38.25
N ARG A 22 -31.24 -21.99 39.36
CA ARG A 22 -32.43 -21.24 39.79
C ARG A 22 -32.07 -19.82 40.27
N LEU A 23 -30.93 -19.68 40.94
CA LEU A 23 -30.41 -18.37 41.36
C LEU A 23 -29.99 -17.55 40.14
N PHE A 24 -29.29 -18.17 39.19
CA PHE A 24 -28.87 -17.52 37.94
C PHE A 24 -30.08 -17.08 37.10
N GLU A 25 -31.10 -17.93 36.96
CA GLU A 25 -32.33 -17.61 36.26
C GLU A 25 -33.05 -16.42 36.90
N ALA A 26 -33.23 -16.41 38.23
CA ALA A 26 -33.81 -15.27 38.92
C ALA A 26 -32.98 -13.98 38.75
N TRP A 27 -31.66 -14.08 38.73
CA TRP A 27 -30.75 -12.94 38.51
C TRP A 27 -30.83 -12.41 37.08
N VAL A 28 -30.86 -13.30 36.08
CA VAL A 28 -31.01 -12.94 34.66
C VAL A 28 -32.37 -12.35 34.37
N LEU A 29 -33.47 -12.89 34.92
CA LEU A 29 -34.80 -12.30 34.76
C LEU A 29 -34.89 -10.91 35.42
N ARG A 30 -34.25 -10.73 36.58
CA ARG A 30 -34.22 -9.43 37.28
C ARG A 30 -33.34 -8.40 36.57
N SER A 31 -32.23 -8.85 35.97
CA SER A 31 -31.21 -8.00 35.36
C SER A 31 -31.20 -8.04 33.83
N TRP A 32 -32.26 -8.59 33.21
CA TRP A 32 -32.37 -8.73 31.75
C TRP A 32 -32.20 -7.40 31.02
N TRP A 33 -32.70 -6.31 31.61
CA TRP A 33 -32.54 -4.96 31.08
C TRP A 33 -31.09 -4.50 31.00
N VAL A 34 -30.24 -4.89 31.96
CA VAL A 34 -28.80 -4.56 31.95
C VAL A 34 -28.11 -5.32 30.84
N ILE A 35 -28.47 -6.60 30.66
CA ILE A 35 -27.93 -7.42 29.56
C ILE A 35 -28.30 -6.81 28.21
N LEU A 36 -29.55 -6.42 28.02
CA LEU A 36 -29.99 -5.73 26.80
C LEU A 36 -29.26 -4.39 26.60
N PHE A 37 -29.08 -3.62 27.66
CA PHE A 37 -28.34 -2.36 27.60
C PHE A 37 -26.89 -2.57 27.20
N CYS A 38 -26.19 -3.53 27.81
CA CYS A 38 -24.82 -3.90 27.45
C CYS A 38 -24.73 -4.39 26.00
N LEU A 39 -25.69 -5.21 25.55
CA LEU A 39 -25.73 -5.72 24.17
C LEU A 39 -25.97 -4.57 23.18
N ALA A 40 -26.84 -3.61 23.52
CA ALA A 40 -27.10 -2.43 22.71
C ALA A 40 -25.86 -1.52 22.65
N CYS A 41 -25.17 -1.30 23.77
CA CYS A 41 -23.90 -0.56 23.81
C CYS A 41 -22.83 -1.23 22.94
N TYR A 42 -22.71 -2.56 23.02
CA TYR A 42 -21.77 -3.32 22.20
C TYR A 42 -22.09 -3.19 20.71
N ALA A 43 -23.35 -3.39 20.32
CA ALA A 43 -23.80 -3.25 18.95
C ALA A 43 -23.61 -1.82 18.42
N ALA A 44 -23.86 -0.80 19.24
CA ALA A 44 -23.60 0.59 18.88
C ALA A 44 -22.11 0.83 18.66
N TYR A 45 -21.25 0.34 19.56
CA TYR A 45 -19.79 0.45 19.44
C TYR A 45 -19.28 -0.19 18.15
N GLU A 46 -19.74 -1.39 17.83
CA GLU A 46 -19.36 -2.11 16.61
C GLU A 46 -19.78 -1.35 15.34
N ARG A 47 -20.97 -0.75 15.34
CA ARG A 47 -21.41 0.10 14.22
C ARG A 47 -20.56 1.37 14.08
N THR A 48 -20.20 2.00 15.19
CA THR A 48 -19.36 3.21 15.17
C THR A 48 -17.93 2.91 14.70
N SER A 49 -17.36 1.77 15.09
CA SER A 49 -16.00 1.39 14.69
C SER A 49 -15.88 1.15 13.19
N LEU A 50 -16.91 0.56 12.56
CA LEU A 50 -16.97 0.35 11.12
C LEU A 50 -17.01 1.66 10.33
N VAL A 51 -17.72 2.68 10.83
CA VAL A 51 -17.79 4.00 10.18
C VAL A 51 -16.44 4.71 10.29
N PHE A 52 -15.85 4.73 11.49
CA PHE A 52 -14.55 5.37 11.72
C PHE A 52 -13.44 4.73 10.87
N ASN A 53 -13.43 3.39 10.76
CA ASN A 53 -12.45 2.68 9.93
C ASN A 53 -12.59 3.03 8.44
N LYS A 54 -13.82 3.20 7.92
CA LYS A 54 -14.03 3.61 6.52
C LYS A 54 -13.49 5.01 6.26
N GLU A 55 -13.75 5.94 7.17
CA GLU A 55 -13.27 7.31 7.05
C GLU A 55 -11.75 7.38 7.15
N ASN A 56 -11.18 6.67 8.13
CA ASN A 56 -9.73 6.59 8.29
C ASN A 56 -9.05 5.98 7.05
N ASN A 57 -9.63 4.91 6.49
CA ASN A 57 -9.08 4.27 5.29
C ASN A 57 -9.18 5.18 4.04
N ARG A 58 -10.21 6.02 3.97
CA ARG A 58 -10.31 7.04 2.91
C ARG A 58 -9.20 8.07 3.05
N LEU A 59 -8.95 8.58 4.27
CA LEU A 59 -7.90 9.56 4.52
C LEU A 59 -6.50 8.98 4.24
N THR A 60 -6.23 7.74 4.63
CA THR A 60 -4.94 7.07 4.34
C THR A 60 -4.73 6.91 2.84
N THR A 61 -5.74 6.49 2.09
CA THR A 61 -5.66 6.36 0.63
C THR A 61 -5.34 7.71 -0.04
N HIS A 62 -5.95 8.80 0.44
CA HIS A 62 -5.65 10.14 -0.08
C HIS A 62 -4.23 10.58 0.26
N LEU A 63 -3.74 10.29 1.47
CA LEU A 63 -2.37 10.59 1.87
C LEU A 63 -1.35 9.81 1.05
N GLU A 64 -1.57 8.52 0.82
CA GLU A 64 -0.69 7.70 -0.03
C GLU A 64 -0.63 8.22 -1.46
N LEU A 65 -1.78 8.61 -2.04
CA LEU A 65 -1.83 9.18 -3.38
C LEU A 65 -1.09 10.52 -3.46
N LEU A 66 -1.25 11.38 -2.45
CA LEU A 66 -0.55 12.66 -2.38
C LEU A 66 0.95 12.48 -2.17
N GLN A 67 1.37 11.55 -1.32
CA GLN A 67 2.78 11.19 -1.12
C GLN A 67 3.40 10.67 -2.41
N HIS A 68 2.71 9.76 -3.10
CA HIS A 68 3.20 9.23 -4.37
C HIS A 68 3.38 10.33 -5.42
N ARG A 69 2.42 11.25 -5.54
CA ARG A 69 2.54 12.43 -6.43
C ARG A 69 3.69 13.36 -6.02
N ARG A 70 3.88 13.57 -4.72
CA ARG A 70 5.00 14.38 -4.21
C ARG A 70 6.32 13.76 -4.61
N ASP A 71 6.46 12.45 -4.46
CA ASP A 71 7.70 11.74 -4.74
C ASP A 71 8.01 11.70 -6.24
N THR A 72 7.01 11.51 -7.10
CA THR A 72 7.20 11.57 -8.55
C THR A 72 7.62 12.97 -9.01
N LEU A 73 6.98 14.03 -8.49
CA LEU A 73 7.37 15.41 -8.77
C LEU A 73 8.76 15.74 -8.23
N THR A 74 9.12 15.24 -7.05
CA THR A 74 10.46 15.44 -6.47
C THR A 74 11.54 14.78 -7.33
N LYS A 75 11.28 13.56 -7.82
CA LYS A 75 12.18 12.88 -8.76
C LYS A 75 12.33 13.65 -10.07
N SER A 76 11.22 14.13 -10.63
CA SER A 76 11.25 14.95 -11.85
C SER A 76 12.02 16.25 -11.64
N GLN A 77 11.84 16.93 -10.50
CA GLN A 77 12.65 18.12 -10.19
C GLN A 77 14.14 17.80 -10.06
N LEU A 78 14.49 16.67 -9.47
CA LEU A 78 15.88 16.27 -9.30
C LEU A 78 16.54 15.98 -10.66
N ASP A 79 15.84 15.25 -11.53
CA ASP A 79 16.26 14.98 -12.91
C ASP A 79 16.38 16.27 -13.74
N LEU A 80 15.39 17.17 -13.67
CA LEU A 80 15.48 18.48 -14.33
C LEU A 80 16.66 19.30 -13.80
N ARG A 81 16.90 19.28 -12.50
CA ARG A 81 18.03 19.99 -11.88
C ARG A 81 19.36 19.39 -12.33
N GLU A 82 19.44 18.09 -12.48
CA GLU A 82 20.61 17.40 -13.02
C GLU A 82 20.85 17.79 -14.48
N GLN A 83 19.81 17.83 -15.32
CA GLN A 83 19.89 18.27 -16.71
C GLN A 83 20.27 19.76 -16.86
N VAL A 84 19.77 20.62 -15.97
CA VAL A 84 20.16 22.04 -15.94
C VAL A 84 21.60 22.19 -15.49
N ASN A 85 22.03 21.41 -14.49
CA ASN A 85 23.41 21.41 -14.05
C ASN A 85 24.36 20.84 -15.12
N SER A 86 23.93 19.84 -15.90
CA SER A 86 24.70 19.35 -17.03
C SER A 86 24.75 20.37 -18.16
N GLN A 87 23.66 21.12 -18.40
CA GLN A 87 23.63 22.24 -19.35
C GLN A 87 24.54 23.41 -18.98
N ALA A 88 24.90 23.56 -17.71
CA ALA A 88 25.85 24.56 -17.25
C ALA A 88 27.33 24.16 -17.53
N ASP A 89 27.58 22.93 -17.97
CA ASP A 89 28.90 22.44 -18.36
C ASP A 89 29.11 22.64 -19.88
N PRO A 90 30.10 23.45 -20.32
CA PRO A 90 30.39 23.65 -21.74
C PRO A 90 30.64 22.34 -22.50
N ALA A 91 31.18 21.31 -21.85
CA ALA A 91 31.42 20.00 -22.47
C ALA A 91 30.11 19.25 -22.81
N TRP A 92 29.02 19.47 -22.06
CA TRP A 92 27.72 18.85 -22.32
C TRP A 92 27.00 19.49 -23.51
N ILE A 93 27.18 20.81 -23.67
CA ILE A 93 26.66 21.56 -24.83
C ILE A 93 27.32 21.05 -26.10
N GLU A 94 28.64 20.88 -26.10
CA GLU A 94 29.39 20.35 -27.25
C GLU A 94 28.95 18.92 -27.62
N GLN A 95 28.81 18.03 -26.63
CA GLN A 95 28.34 16.66 -26.88
C GLN A 95 26.90 16.61 -27.42
N THR A 96 26.02 17.47 -26.93
CA THR A 96 24.63 17.56 -27.39
C THR A 96 24.54 18.19 -28.79
N LEU A 97 25.35 19.21 -29.06
CA LEU A 97 25.47 19.84 -30.38
C LEU A 97 25.94 18.84 -31.44
N ILE A 98 26.95 18.02 -31.10
CA ILE A 98 27.47 16.98 -32.00
C ILE A 98 26.44 15.85 -32.19
N LYS A 99 25.76 15.39 -31.12
CA LYS A 99 24.81 14.27 -31.20
C LYS A 99 23.47 14.62 -31.85
N VAL A 100 22.91 15.79 -31.57
CA VAL A 100 21.55 16.17 -31.98
C VAL A 100 21.55 17.00 -33.26
N LEU A 101 22.53 17.90 -33.41
CA LEU A 101 22.63 18.78 -34.57
C LEU A 101 23.64 18.29 -35.62
N GLY A 102 24.49 17.31 -35.31
CA GLY A 102 25.51 16.81 -36.25
C GLY A 102 26.54 17.86 -36.65
N LEU A 103 26.55 19.00 -35.96
CA LEU A 103 27.42 20.14 -36.22
C LEU A 103 28.58 20.06 -35.22
N ALA A 104 29.75 19.70 -35.72
CA ALA A 104 30.99 19.83 -34.98
C ALA A 104 31.35 21.32 -34.87
N PRO A 105 31.77 21.82 -33.69
CA PRO A 105 32.26 23.18 -33.56
C PRO A 105 33.48 23.41 -34.46
N GLU A 106 33.58 24.61 -35.05
CA GLU A 106 34.50 24.95 -36.15
C GLU A 106 35.99 24.82 -35.82
N GLU A 107 36.35 24.57 -34.56
CA GLU A 107 37.73 24.49 -34.07
C GLU A 107 38.26 23.05 -33.90
N CYS A 108 37.45 22.03 -34.21
CA CYS A 108 37.92 20.63 -34.18
C CYS A 108 38.34 20.16 -35.57
N ASP A 109 39.66 20.12 -35.79
CA ASP A 109 40.28 19.66 -37.04
C ASP A 109 39.94 18.19 -37.29
N LYS A 110 39.28 17.91 -38.43
CA LYS A 110 38.78 16.58 -38.77
C LYS A 110 39.94 15.71 -39.27
N ILE A 111 40.60 15.01 -38.34
CA ILE A 111 41.68 14.08 -38.67
C ILE A 111 41.10 12.88 -39.44
N PHE A 112 41.27 12.88 -40.76
CA PHE A 112 41.03 11.71 -41.60
C PHE A 112 42.24 10.78 -41.50
N PHE A 113 42.06 9.60 -40.90
CA PHE A 113 43.00 8.50 -41.05
C PHE A 113 42.79 7.86 -42.42
N THR A 114 43.60 8.27 -43.40
CA THR A 114 43.78 7.50 -44.62
C THR A 114 44.83 6.43 -44.34
N ASP A 115 44.40 5.17 -44.31
CA ASP A 115 45.33 4.03 -44.34
C ASP A 115 46.11 4.08 -45.64
N ALA A 116 47.38 4.47 -45.54
CA ALA A 116 48.32 4.52 -46.63
C ALA A 116 49.00 3.16 -46.81
N GLN A 117 48.47 2.30 -47.67
CA GLN A 117 49.17 1.35 -48.56
C GLN A 117 48.16 0.98 -49.65
N ASP A 118 48.37 1.23 -50.95
CA ASP A 118 49.51 0.83 -51.75
C ASP A 118 49.84 1.86 -52.84
N THR A 119 51.11 2.22 -52.95
CA THR A 119 51.70 2.58 -54.24
C THR A 119 52.26 1.30 -54.87
N PRO A 120 52.24 1.20 -56.21
CA PRO A 120 53.54 1.21 -56.86
C PRO A 120 53.58 2.15 -58.07
N GLN A 121 54.43 3.17 -57.91
CA GLN A 121 55.55 3.51 -58.79
C GLN A 121 55.51 3.06 -60.28
N LYS A 122 55.90 4.03 -61.13
CA LYS A 122 56.67 3.89 -62.39
C LYS A 122 55.80 3.91 -63.66
N ASN A 123 55.99 4.80 -64.65
CA ASN A 123 57.24 5.32 -65.22
C ASN A 123 57.00 6.60 -66.05
N ASP A 124 57.97 7.52 -66.00
CA ASP A 124 58.11 8.67 -66.89
C ASP A 124 58.39 8.24 -68.36
N GLN A 125 57.91 9.02 -69.34
CA GLN A 125 58.74 9.68 -70.37
C GLN A 125 57.90 10.29 -71.52
N HIS A 126 58.06 11.60 -71.68
CA HIS A 126 58.23 12.34 -72.93
C HIS A 126 57.91 11.60 -74.25
N ARG A 127 56.91 12.07 -75.02
CA ARG A 127 57.06 13.06 -76.11
C ARG A 127 55.73 13.28 -76.83
#